data_AF-A0A3D6D3L8-F1
#
_entry.id   AF-A0A3D6D3L8-F1
#
_cell.length_a   1.000
_cell.length_b   1.000
_cell.length_c   1.000
_cell.angle_alpha   90.00
_cell.angle_beta   90.00
_cell.angle_gamma   90.00
#
_symmetry.space_group_name_H-M   'P 1'
#
loop_
_entity.id
_entity.type
_entity.pdbx_description
1 polymer ?
#
loop_
_entity_poly.entity_id
_entity_poly.type
_entity_poly.pdbx_seq_one_letter_code
_entity_poly.pdbx_strand_id
1 'polypeptide(L)' 'HINDFQATLLHMFGMDHRQLTFRHQGIDKRLTSITRESSVIDQLLI' A
#
# COMPACT_ATOMS: atom_id res chain seq x y z
N HIS A 1 -9.19 -2.62 4.64
CA HIS A 1 -9.32 -4.06 4.35
C HIS A 1 -8.50 -4.47 3.13
N ILE A 2 -8.89 -4.17 1.88
CA ILE A 2 -8.08 -4.59 0.71
C ILE A 2 -6.73 -3.86 0.62
N ASN A 3 -6.70 -2.61 1.09
CA ASN A 3 -5.51 -1.76 1.13
C ASN A 3 -4.42 -2.30 2.09
N ASP A 4 -4.82 -2.88 3.22
CA ASP A 4 -3.90 -3.41 4.24
C ASP A 4 -3.27 -4.72 3.75
N PHE A 5 -4.03 -5.53 3.01
CA PHE A 5 -3.53 -6.73 2.34
C PHE A 5 -2.54 -6.39 1.21
N GLN A 6 -2.84 -5.39 0.39
CA GLN A 6 -1.91 -4.90 -0.64
C GLN A 6 -0.64 -4.31 -0.04
N ALA A 7 -0.73 -3.57 1.06
CA ALA A 7 0.42 -3.05 1.80
C ALA A 7 1.31 -4.19 2.32
N THR A 8 0.70 -5.22 2.91
CA THR A 8 1.42 -6.39 3.43
C THR A 8 2.07 -7.19 2.29
N LEU A 9 1.38 -7.41 1.16
CA LEU A 9 1.97 -8.07 -0.01
C LEU A 9 3.18 -7.30 -0.57
N LEU A 10 3.03 -5.99 -0.81
CA LEU A 10 4.13 -5.17 -1.30
C LEU A 10 5.32 -5.18 -0.35
N HIS A 11 5.06 -5.11 0.96
CA HIS A 11 6.09 -5.24 1.98
C HIS A 11 6.81 -6.60 1.92
N MET A 12 6.08 -7.71 1.76
CA MET A 12 6.68 -9.05 1.57
C MET A 12 7.52 -9.14 0.28
N PHE A 13 7.18 -8.39 -0.77
CA PHE A 13 7.98 -8.29 -2.00
C PHE A 13 9.13 -7.27 -1.89
N GLY A 14 9.39 -6.70 -0.71
CA GLY A 14 10.45 -5.71 -0.48
C GLY A 14 10.14 -4.32 -1.04
N MET A 15 8.88 -4.04 -1.39
CA MET A 15 8.43 -2.76 -1.92
C MET A 15 7.74 -1.91 -0.85
N ASP A 16 8.15 -0.65 -0.72
CA ASP A 16 7.49 0.30 0.16
C ASP A 16 6.18 0.77 -0.46
N HIS A 17 5.06 0.30 0.09
CA HIS A 17 3.71 0.61 -0.36
C HIS A 17 3.36 2.11 -0.25
N ARG A 18 4.15 2.90 0.48
CA ARG A 18 3.97 4.36 0.64
C ARG A 18 4.54 5.17 -0.53
N GLN A 19 5.44 4.57 -1.31
CA GLN A 19 6.13 5.23 -2.44
C GLN A 19 5.45 4.96 -3.80
N LEU A 20 4.42 4.11 -3.83
CA LEU A 20 3.68 3.80 -5.04
C LEU A 20 2.60 4.87 -5.31
N THR A 21 3.06 6.02 -5.81
CA THR A 21 2.20 7.11 -6.30
C THR A 21 2.14 7.11 -7.82
N PHE A 22 0.94 7.15 -8.39
CA PHE A 22 0.71 7.23 -9.83
C PHE A 22 -0.25 8.38 -10.14
N ARG A 23 0.01 9.08 -11.26
CA ARG A 23 -0.85 10.16 -11.72
C ARG A 23 -2.04 9.60 -12.50
N HIS A 24 -3.25 9.84 -12.01
CA HIS A 24 -4.48 9.44 -12.69
C HIS A 24 -5.50 10.59 -12.68
N GLN A 25 -6.01 10.96 -13.86
CA GLN A 25 -6.90 12.11 -14.04
C GLN A 25 -6.32 13.43 -13.51
N GLY A 26 -5.00 13.62 -13.67
CA GLY A 26 -4.30 14.82 -13.19
C GLY A 26 -4.08 14.88 -11.68
N ILE A 27 -4.52 13.87 -10.93
CA ILE A 27 -4.36 13.77 -9.47
C ILE A 27 -3.35 12.66 -9.17
N ASP A 28 -2.42 12.94 -8.25
CA ASP A 28 -1.53 11.92 -7.73
C ASP A 28 -2.30 11.03 -6.74
N LYS A 29 -2.44 9.75 -7.09
CA LYS A 29 -3.10 8.74 -6.28
C LYS A 29 -2.08 7.72 -5.80
N ARG A 30 -2.20 7.28 -4.55
CA ARG A 30 -1.43 6.13 -4.07
C ARG A 30 -2.10 4.83 -4.52
N LEU A 31 -1.29 3.88 -4.96
CA LEU A 31 -1.73 2.55 -5.40
C LEU A 31 -2.37 1.75 -4.26
N THR A 32 -1.94 2.01 -3.03
CA THR A 32 -2.29 1.24 -1.82
C THR A 32 -3.26 1.95 -0.89
N SER A 33 -3.51 3.25 -1.11
CA SER A 33 -4.38 4.01 -0.21
C SER A 33 -5.12 5.13 -0.93
N ILE A 34 -6.45 4.99 -0.93
CA ILE A 34 -7.39 6.01 -1.40
C ILE A 34 -8.05 6.75 -0.21
N THR A 35 -7.94 6.24 1.03
CA THR A 35 -8.75 6.74 2.16
C THR A 35 -8.06 6.74 3.52
N ARG A 36 -7.07 5.87 3.80
CA ARG A 36 -6.44 5.72 5.14
C ARG A 36 -5.01 5.18 5.04
N GLU A 37 -4.13 5.57 5.96
CA GLU A 37 -2.79 4.99 6.06
C GLU A 37 -2.90 3.47 6.29
N SER A 38 -2.38 2.69 5.35
CA SER A 38 -2.37 1.23 5.45
C SER A 38 -1.15 0.80 6.25
N SER A 39 -1.36 0.20 7.41
CA SER A 39 -0.29 -0.38 8.22
C SER A 39 0.02 -1.80 7.75
N VAL A 40 1.31 -2.17 7.76
CA VAL A 40 1.73 -3.55 7.52
C VAL A 40 1.19 -4.43 8.65
N ILE A 41 0.62 -5.57 8.30
CA ILE A 41 0.15 -6.54 9.29
C ILE A 41 1.35 -7.41 9.68
N ASP A 42 2.05 -7.02 10.74
CA ASP A 42 3.23 -7.76 11.24
C ASP A 42 2.89 -9.18 11.70
N GLN A 43 1.61 -9.49 11.97
CA GLN A 43 1.15 -10.84 12.33
C GLN A 43 1.27 -11.87 11.19
N LEU A 44 1.54 -11.44 9.96
CA LEU A 44 1.80 -12.31 8.81
C LEU A 44 3.30 -12.56 8.55
N LEU A 45 4.19 -11.86 9.26
CA LEU A 45 5.63 -12.09 9.20
C LEU A 45 5.95 -13.17 10.25
N ILE A 46 6.11 -14.40 9.77
CA ILE A 46 6.52 -15.59 10.56
C ILE A 46 8.02 -15.52 10.84
#